data_AF-A0A972MAK1-F1
#
_entry.id   AF-A0A972MAK1-F1
#
_cell.length_a   1.000
_cell.length_b   1.000
_cell.length_c   1.000
_cell.angle_alpha   90.00
_cell.angle_beta   90.00
_cell.angle_gamma   90.00
#
_symmetry.space_group_name_H-M   'P 1'
#
loop_
_entity.id
_entity.type
_entity.pdbx_description
1 polymer ?
#
loop_
_entity_poly.entity_id
_entity_poly.type
_entity_poly.pdbx_seq_one_letter_code
_entity_poly.pdbx_strand_id
1 'polypeptide(L)'
;SYEGIDIAQINEIKVTPLLAVNQVEIKGVEFLNIAKDMIGEGIEYIKANHSILKPYWVKLDIKGDFGVAKGYIDLKSRLVHIDIVKEKNIAPLKSILRKNKQGWYYEYRF
;
A
#
# COMPACT_ATOMS: atom_id res chain seq x y z
N SER A 1 -14.22 3.12 5.73
CA SER A 1 -14.46 3.29 7.18
C SER A 1 -13.87 2.14 7.96
N TYR A 2 -13.46 2.38 9.21
CA TYR A 2 -13.11 1.35 10.20
C TYR A 2 -14.05 1.56 11.41
N GLU A 3 -14.76 0.52 11.83
CA GLU A 3 -15.80 0.61 12.89
C GLU A 3 -16.83 1.74 12.67
N GLY A 4 -17.19 2.00 11.41
CA GLY A 4 -18.15 3.07 11.04
C GLY A 4 -17.56 4.48 10.99
N ILE A 5 -16.27 4.65 11.28
CA ILE A 5 -15.57 5.94 11.22
C ILE A 5 -14.79 6.04 9.91
N ASP A 6 -14.92 7.16 9.20
CA ASP A 6 -14.11 7.42 8.02
C ASP A 6 -12.66 7.77 8.40
N ILE A 7 -11.74 6.96 7.90
CA ILE A 7 -10.31 7.01 8.24
C ILE A 7 -9.44 7.52 7.08
N ALA A 8 -9.99 7.53 5.87
CA ALA A 8 -9.29 7.99 4.69
C ALA A 8 -10.28 8.46 3.62
N GLN A 9 -9.87 9.48 2.86
CA GLN A 9 -10.53 9.95 1.66
C GLN A 9 -9.66 9.58 0.45
N ILE A 10 -10.29 9.19 -0.66
CA ILE A 10 -9.61 8.84 -1.90
C ILE A 10 -10.07 9.80 -2.98
N ASN A 11 -9.12 10.44 -3.67
CA ASN A 11 -9.43 11.40 -4.73
C ASN A 11 -9.80 10.71 -6.05
N GLU A 12 -9.04 9.70 -6.46
CA GLU A 12 -9.28 9.01 -7.73
C GLU A 12 -8.99 7.51 -7.62
N ILE A 13 -9.87 6.70 -8.20
CA ILE A 13 -9.64 5.28 -8.47
C ILE A 13 -9.78 5.06 -9.97
N LYS A 14 -8.72 4.54 -10.59
CA LYS A 14 -8.68 4.20 -12.01
C LYS A 14 -8.40 2.71 -12.17
N VAL A 15 -9.32 2.02 -12.84
CA VAL A 15 -9.14 0.61 -13.23
C VAL A 15 -8.86 0.58 -14.73
N THR A 16 -7.73 0.00 -15.11
CA THR A 16 -7.32 -0.19 -16.51
C THR A 16 -7.21 -1.69 -16.78
N PRO A 17 -8.25 -2.32 -17.36
CA PRO A 17 -8.13 -3.69 -17.83
C PRO A 17 -7.24 -3.70 -19.08
N LEU A 18 -6.10 -4.38 -19.00
CA LEU A 18 -5.29 -4.74 -20.15
C LEU A 18 -5.46 -6.25 -20.36
N LEU A 19 -5.45 -6.70 -21.62
CA LEU A 19 -5.80 -8.08 -22.02
C LEU A 19 -5.28 -9.17 -21.07
N ALA A 20 -4.01 -9.07 -20.64
CA ALA A 20 -3.37 -10.04 -19.74
C ALA A 20 -3.02 -9.48 -18.34
N VAL A 21 -3.28 -8.20 -18.09
CA VAL A 21 -2.90 -7.49 -16.86
C VAL A 21 -4.00 -6.52 -16.46
N ASN A 22 -4.54 -6.68 -15.26
CA ASN A 22 -5.40 -5.68 -14.66
C ASN A 22 -4.56 -4.73 -13.83
N GLN A 23 -4.65 -3.43 -14.11
CA GLN A 23 -4.03 -2.40 -13.29
C GLN A 23 -5.11 -1.62 -12.54
N VAL A 24 -4.93 -1.47 -11.24
CA VAL A 24 -5.71 -0.55 -10.41
C VAL A 24 -4.76 0.53 -9.90
N GLU A 25 -5.08 1.78 -10.16
CA GLU A 25 -4.35 2.94 -9.66
C GLU A 25 -5.27 3.75 -8.75
N ILE A 26 -4.82 3.98 -7.53
CA ILE A 26 -5.48 4.84 -6.55
C ILE A 26 -4.58 6.06 -6.37
N LYS A 27 -5.14 7.26 -6.43
CA LYS A 27 -4.39 8.51 -6.23
C LYS A 27 -5.02 9.37 -5.15
N GLY A 28 -4.16 10.10 -4.43
CA GLY A 28 -4.58 11.05 -3.41
C GLY A 28 -5.38 10.39 -2.31
N VAL A 29 -4.76 9.45 -1.59
CA VAL A 29 -5.32 8.91 -0.36
C VAL A 29 -4.91 9.84 0.78
N GLU A 30 -5.87 10.52 1.38
CA GLU A 30 -5.64 11.41 2.52
C GLU A 30 -6.20 10.75 3.77
N PHE A 31 -5.38 10.57 4.80
CA PHE A 31 -5.85 10.00 6.06
C PHE A 31 -6.60 11.06 6.88
N LEU A 32 -7.61 10.65 7.66
CA LEU A 32 -8.42 11.56 8.47
C LEU A 32 -8.11 11.38 9.97
N ASN A 33 -8.13 12.49 10.72
CA ASN A 33 -8.03 12.53 12.18
C ASN A 33 -6.91 11.60 12.73
N ILE A 34 -7.29 10.64 13.57
CA ILE A 34 -6.42 9.69 14.29
C ILE A 34 -5.51 8.89 13.34
N ALA A 35 -5.96 8.64 12.09
CA ALA A 35 -5.16 7.90 11.12
C ALA A 35 -3.93 8.69 10.65
N LYS A 36 -3.97 10.03 10.67
CA LYS A 36 -2.81 10.86 10.30
C LYS A 36 -1.64 10.67 11.25
N ASP A 37 -1.91 10.64 12.55
CA ASP A 37 -0.88 10.49 13.58
C ASP A 37 -0.27 9.08 13.55
N MET A 38 -1.04 8.08 13.14
CA MET A 38 -0.59 6.68 13.08
C MET A 38 0.13 6.31 11.78
N ILE A 39 -0.28 6.88 10.64
CA ILE A 39 0.11 6.38 9.31
C ILE A 39 0.81 7.47 8.46
N GLY A 40 0.66 8.75 8.81
CA GLY A 40 1.19 9.89 8.03
C GLY A 40 0.09 10.67 7.33
N GLU A 41 0.44 11.72 6.58
CA GLU A 41 -0.55 12.65 6.01
C GLU A 41 -1.34 12.00 4.86
N GLY A 42 -0.68 11.17 4.04
CA GLY A 42 -1.33 10.48 2.93
C GLY A 42 -0.45 9.60 2.06
N ILE A 43 -1.09 9.02 1.05
CA ILE A 43 -0.49 8.25 -0.03
C ILE A 43 -0.78 8.97 -1.35
N GLU A 44 0.26 9.42 -2.03
CA GLU A 44 0.18 10.07 -3.34
C GLU A 44 -0.42 9.11 -4.37
N TYR A 45 0.10 7.87 -4.44
CA TYR A 45 -0.50 6.82 -5.25
C TYR A 45 -0.24 5.40 -4.74
N ILE A 46 -1.15 4.49 -5.11
CA ILE A 46 -1.00 3.04 -5.03
C ILE A 46 -1.28 2.48 -6.43
N LYS A 47 -0.33 1.72 -6.98
CA LYS A 47 -0.48 0.99 -8.24
C LYS A 47 -0.45 -0.50 -7.96
N ALA A 48 -1.57 -1.16 -8.17
CA ALA A 48 -1.71 -2.61 -8.09
C ALA A 48 -1.75 -3.20 -9.49
N ASN A 49 -0.85 -4.14 -9.78
CA ASN A 49 -0.77 -4.83 -11.07
C ASN A 49 -1.00 -6.33 -10.85
N HIS A 50 -2.04 -6.86 -11.48
CA HIS A 50 -2.40 -8.27 -11.42
C HIS A 50 -2.30 -8.88 -12.82
N SER A 51 -1.52 -9.94 -12.98
CA SER A 51 -1.36 -10.63 -14.26
C SER A 51 -2.07 -11.97 -14.25
N ILE A 52 -2.72 -12.31 -15.36
CA ILE A 52 -3.36 -13.63 -15.54
C ILE A 52 -2.33 -14.78 -15.48
N LEU A 53 -1.06 -14.52 -15.85
CA LEU A 53 0.02 -15.51 -15.76
C LEU A 53 0.45 -15.83 -14.31
N LYS A 54 0.17 -14.92 -13.38
CA LYS A 54 0.44 -15.09 -11.94
C LYS A 54 -0.83 -14.74 -11.17
N PRO A 55 -1.88 -15.57 -11.26
CA PRO A 55 -3.23 -15.20 -10.81
C PRO A 55 -3.33 -14.98 -9.30
N TYR A 56 -2.39 -15.52 -8.52
CA TYR A 56 -2.33 -15.32 -7.07
C TYR A 56 -1.42 -14.17 -6.65
N TRP A 57 -0.75 -13.49 -7.58
CA TRP A 57 0.23 -12.46 -7.26
C TRP A 57 -0.20 -11.10 -7.79
N VAL A 58 -0.37 -10.15 -6.87
CA VAL A 58 -0.60 -8.74 -7.19
C VAL A 58 0.65 -7.97 -6.81
N LYS A 59 1.27 -7.27 -7.76
CA LYS A 59 2.40 -6.39 -7.47
C LYS A 59 1.89 -5.01 -7.03
N LEU A 60 2.52 -4.43 -6.01
CA LEU A 60 2.21 -3.10 -5.50
C LEU A 60 3.41 -2.15 -5.71
N ASP A 61 3.14 -0.97 -6.24
CA ASP A 61 4.05 0.17 -6.24
C ASP A 61 3.36 1.35 -5.54
N ILE A 62 3.93 1.85 -4.45
CA ILE A 62 3.29 2.81 -3.54
C ILE A 62 4.21 4.02 -3.33
N LYS A 63 3.64 5.22 -3.32
CA LYS A 63 4.34 6.44 -2.93
C LYS A 63 3.47 7.25 -1.98
N GLY A 64 4.02 7.62 -0.83
CA GLY A 64 3.39 8.48 0.17
C GLY A 64 4.42 9.31 0.93
N ASP A 65 4.03 9.94 2.03
CA ASP A 65 4.93 10.82 2.80
C ASP A 65 6.08 10.07 3.46
N PHE A 66 5.87 8.79 3.72
CA PHE A 66 6.88 7.85 4.18
C PHE A 66 7.95 7.53 3.13
N GLY A 67 7.71 7.91 1.86
CA GLY A 67 8.61 7.72 0.73
C GLY A 67 8.06 6.76 -0.32
N VAL A 68 8.91 5.88 -0.84
CA VAL A 68 8.54 4.91 -1.88
C VAL A 68 8.59 3.51 -1.30
N ALA A 69 7.52 2.74 -1.54
CA ALA A 69 7.44 1.34 -1.18
C ALA A 69 7.07 0.45 -2.36
N LYS A 70 7.55 -0.79 -2.33
CA LYS A 70 7.23 -1.83 -3.31
C LYS A 70 6.80 -3.07 -2.56
N GLY A 71 5.85 -3.80 -3.12
CA GLY A 71 5.34 -4.96 -2.43
C GLY A 71 4.57 -5.90 -3.32
N TYR A 72 3.95 -6.86 -2.67
CA TYR A 72 3.04 -7.79 -3.30
C TYR A 72 1.95 -8.28 -2.36
N ILE A 73 0.88 -8.76 -2.97
CA ILE A 73 -0.14 -9.55 -2.32
C ILE A 73 -0.08 -10.95 -2.93
N ASP A 74 0.16 -11.95 -2.09
CA ASP A 74 0.00 -13.36 -2.44
C ASP A 74 -1.38 -13.81 -1.94
N LEU A 75 -2.32 -13.93 -2.86
CA LEU A 75 -3.70 -14.36 -2.61
C LEU A 75 -3.78 -15.84 -2.19
N LYS A 76 -2.79 -16.66 -2.57
CA LYS A 76 -2.77 -18.08 -2.19
C LYS A 76 -2.39 -18.25 -0.71
N SER A 77 -1.40 -17.48 -0.25
CA SER A 77 -0.95 -17.52 1.16
C SER A 77 -1.59 -16.44 2.04
N ARG A 78 -2.51 -15.64 1.46
CA ARG A 78 -3.20 -14.50 2.10
C ARG A 78 -2.22 -13.54 2.76
N LEU A 79 -1.12 -13.25 2.07
CA LEU A 79 0.00 -12.46 2.57
C LEU A 79 0.10 -11.13 1.83
N VAL A 80 0.21 -10.04 2.57
CA VAL A 80 0.63 -8.74 2.07
C VAL A 80 2.03 -8.48 2.58
N HIS A 81 2.97 -8.17 1.69
CA HIS A 81 4.34 -7.81 2.03
C HIS A 81 4.72 -6.53 1.28
N ILE A 82 5.19 -5.52 2.01
CA ILE A 82 5.52 -4.20 1.46
C ILE A 82 6.86 -3.74 2.04
N ASP A 83 7.85 -3.56 1.18
CA ASP A 83 9.17 -3.03 1.52
C ASP A 83 9.23 -1.53 1.28
N ILE A 84 9.75 -0.78 2.25
CA ILE A 84 10.08 0.64 2.05
C ILE A 84 11.44 0.69 1.36
N VAL A 85 11.44 1.01 0.07
CA VAL A 85 12.66 1.04 -0.77
C VAL A 85 13.35 2.40 -0.76
N LYS A 86 12.64 3.46 -0.38
CA LYS A 86 13.19 4.80 -0.17
C LYS A 86 12.46 5.47 0.98
N GLU A 87 13.16 5.64 2.09
CA GLU A 87 12.62 6.24 3.31
C GLU A 87 12.60 7.77 3.22
N LYS A 88 11.53 8.41 3.74
CA LYS A 88 11.45 9.86 3.98
C LYS A 88 10.97 10.15 5.40
N ASN A 89 9.66 10.21 5.66
CA ASN A 89 9.11 10.38 7.01
C ASN A 89 8.42 9.11 7.49
N ILE A 90 9.20 8.08 7.83
CA ILE A 90 8.65 6.78 8.26
C ILE A 90 8.29 6.73 9.75
N ALA A 91 8.53 7.80 10.52
CA ALA A 91 8.38 7.79 11.97
C ALA A 91 6.97 7.35 12.45
N PRO A 92 5.86 7.84 11.85
CA PRO A 92 4.51 7.39 12.22
C PRO A 92 4.31 5.88 12.04
N LEU A 93 4.89 5.32 10.97
CA LEU A 93 4.73 3.90 10.59
C LEU A 93 5.60 2.94 11.39
N LYS A 94 6.59 3.42 12.17
CA LYS A 94 7.55 2.53 12.84
C LYS A 94 6.90 1.50 13.77
N SER A 95 5.74 1.81 14.34
CA SER A 95 4.99 0.90 15.21
C SER A 95 4.45 -0.33 14.49
N ILE A 96 4.14 -0.21 13.19
CA ILE A 96 3.59 -1.29 12.36
C ILE A 96 4.63 -1.92 11.42
N LEU A 97 5.79 -1.29 11.27
CA LEU A 97 6.89 -1.78 10.45
C LEU A 97 7.79 -2.73 11.23
N ARG A 98 8.29 -3.74 10.54
CA ARG A 98 9.37 -4.62 10.97
C ARG A 98 10.67 -4.18 10.30
N LYS A 99 11.81 -4.42 10.95
CA LYS A 99 13.14 -4.13 10.40
C LYS A 99 13.88 -5.43 10.10
N ASN A 100 14.47 -5.54 8.91
CA ASN A 100 15.38 -6.63 8.56
C ASN A 100 16.70 -6.05 8.01
N LYS A 101 17.55 -6.91 7.43
CA LYS A 101 18.84 -6.49 6.84
C LYS A 101 18.70 -5.61 5.60
N GLN A 102 17.53 -5.62 4.95
CA GLN A 102 17.25 -4.92 3.69
C GLN A 102 16.54 -3.58 3.90
N GLY A 103 15.94 -3.36 5.09
CA GLY A 103 15.28 -2.10 5.43
C GLY A 103 14.06 -2.31 6.33
N TRP A 104 13.12 -1.38 6.26
CA TRP A 104 11.81 -1.49 6.90
C TRP A 104 10.80 -2.12 5.96
N TYR A 105 9.98 -3.01 6.49
CA TYR A 105 8.92 -3.69 5.75
C TYR A 105 7.66 -3.84 6.61
N TYR A 106 6.51 -3.85 5.96
CA TYR A 106 5.22 -4.20 6.53
C TYR A 106 4.84 -5.59 6.06
N GLU A 107 4.30 -6.40 6.97
CA GLU A 107 3.79 -7.73 6.65
C GLU A 107 2.50 -8.01 7.40
N TYR A 108 1.49 -8.49 6.68
CA TYR A 108 0.20 -8.84 7.25
C TYR A 108 -0.39 -10.07 6.57
N ARG A 109 -0.98 -10.96 7.37
CA ARG A 109 -1.74 -12.11 6.88
C ARG A 109 -3.21 -11.93 7.24
N PHE A 110 -4.10 -12.04 6.26
CA PHE A 110 -5.54 -11.84 6.42
C PHE A 110 -6.31 -13.16 6.33
#